data_AF-W9DE59-F1
#
_entry.id   AF-W9DE59-F1
#
_cell.length_a   1.000
_cell.length_b   1.000
_cell.length_c   1.000
_cell.angle_alpha   90.00
_cell.angle_beta   90.00
_cell.angle_gamma   90.00
#
_symmetry.space_group_name_H-M   'P 1'
#
loop_
_entity.id
_entity.type
_entity.pdbx_description
1 polymer ?
#
loop_
_entity_poly.entity_id
_entity_poly.type
_entity_poly.pdbx_seq_one_letter_code
_entity_poly.pdbx_strand_id
1 'polypeptide(L)'
;MVDKGSEGQGSRGSGRMPARSSEQIREWCDRSALPGERRELSDTAALLVAAGYLTPGGRAIVVRRISTGRPMPTVPAGFGDLRRLQRAIVQLEHQLSNPVVPSVVGAVMRNRLNGLQRRRDDARKHIVTAKGVLASGTRAIRRERRENIYLEIEERERLFSGLLCTPTPNVNSSGYVRRAGTAAIDRIAGVVGQVAAKSGNPQAGQWADQLLTTSRDAAQAGAPRSATFVDGYETLLFIAGHYYDRIVGNPAWRSDHFEVQRTQVNLHAELAEIAADVIGLRAVRIDLDRAKRNGGFDRTFAAQIDQRETTLRPVWSELIDRVQALGEVAHVVESAAVELQVLAEYNKAMTLDDRIDALIARSGDREISVDNTMRLTEQVRSGEEQLRIYRDVLQGNIARISPAVPRELPARYEPS
;
A
#
# COMPACT_ATOMS: atom_id res chain seq x y z
N MET A 1 30.95 38.56 38.79
CA MET A 1 31.44 37.88 37.58
C MET A 1 30.55 36.68 37.36
N VAL A 2 29.68 36.81 36.37
CA VAL A 2 28.70 35.80 35.94
C VAL A 2 29.40 34.98 34.87
N ASP A 3 29.44 33.66 35.02
CA ASP A 3 29.71 32.78 33.90
C ASP A 3 28.56 31.78 33.78
N LYS A 4 27.80 31.94 32.70
CA LYS A 4 26.62 31.14 32.35
C LYS A 4 27.10 30.03 31.41
N GLY A 5 27.30 28.83 31.97
CA GLY A 5 27.42 27.60 31.20
C GLY A 5 26.08 27.26 30.56
N SER A 6 26.09 27.21 29.23
CA SER A 6 24.96 26.99 28.33
C SER A 6 24.25 25.65 28.57
N GLU A 7 22.94 25.73 28.77
CA GLU A 7 22.01 24.61 28.69
C GLU A 7 22.11 23.92 27.32
N GLY A 8 22.43 22.62 27.35
CA GLY A 8 22.38 21.75 26.21
C GLY A 8 20.98 21.71 25.63
N GLN A 9 20.87 22.14 24.38
CA GLN A 9 19.66 22.15 23.58
C GLN A 9 19.04 20.76 23.49
N GLY A 10 17.72 20.75 23.64
CA GLY A 10 16.89 19.56 23.63
C GLY A 10 17.13 18.67 22.42
N SER A 11 17.39 17.39 22.73
CA SER A 11 17.12 16.28 21.82
C SER A 11 15.64 16.34 21.45
N ARG A 12 15.34 16.89 20.27
CA ARG A 12 14.04 16.75 19.61
C ARG A 12 13.91 15.28 19.24
N GLY A 13 13.39 14.49 20.16
CA GLY A 13 12.89 13.15 19.87
C GLY A 13 11.96 13.27 18.67
N SER A 14 12.30 12.58 17.58
CA SER A 14 11.42 12.41 16.44
C SER A 14 10.05 12.00 16.96
N GLY A 15 9.02 12.79 16.70
CA GLY A 15 7.66 12.51 17.17
C GLY A 15 7.18 11.19 16.58
N ARG A 16 7.48 10.07 17.26
CA ARG A 16 6.82 8.78 17.06
C ARG A 16 5.36 9.04 17.42
N MET A 17 4.49 9.16 16.42
CA MET A 17 3.07 9.20 16.70
C MET A 17 2.70 7.89 17.41
N PRO A 18 2.15 7.93 18.64
CA PRO A 18 1.77 6.72 19.35
C PRO A 18 0.75 5.93 18.54
N ALA A 19 0.70 4.61 18.79
CA ALA A 19 -0.41 3.79 18.34
C ALA A 19 -1.73 4.45 18.79
N ARG A 20 -2.72 4.44 17.90
CA ARG A 20 -3.99 5.13 18.13
C ARG A 20 -4.72 4.45 19.28
N SER A 21 -5.19 5.20 20.26
CA SER A 21 -5.92 4.64 21.40
C SER A 21 -7.29 4.10 20.99
N SER A 22 -7.83 3.14 21.75
CA SER A 22 -9.19 2.62 21.55
C SER A 22 -10.25 3.73 21.56
N GLU A 23 -10.05 4.76 22.39
CA GLU A 23 -10.91 5.95 22.44
C GLU A 23 -10.93 6.72 21.12
N GLN A 24 -9.76 6.87 20.49
CA GLN A 24 -9.66 7.55 19.20
C GLN A 24 -10.33 6.75 18.08
N ILE A 25 -10.18 5.42 18.07
CA ILE A 25 -10.87 4.55 17.11
C ILE A 25 -12.38 4.61 17.32
N ARG A 26 -12.84 4.62 18.58
CA ARG A 26 -14.25 4.78 18.93
C ARG A 26 -14.81 6.10 18.38
N GLU A 27 -14.12 7.21 18.61
CA GLU A 27 -14.52 8.53 18.11
C GLU A 27 -14.66 8.57 16.57
N TRP A 28 -13.76 7.89 15.85
CA TRP A 28 -13.85 7.78 14.39
C TRP A 28 -15.03 6.95 13.93
N CYS A 29 -15.33 5.86 14.63
CA CYS A 29 -16.50 5.04 14.32
C CYS A 29 -17.80 5.79 14.62
N ASP A 30 -17.87 6.51 15.74
CA ASP A 30 -19.04 7.31 16.12
C ASP A 30 -19.32 8.41 15.07
N ARG A 31 -18.26 9.04 14.55
CA ARG A 31 -18.38 10.04 13.46
C ARG A 31 -18.47 9.43 12.06
N SER A 32 -18.30 8.11 11.93
CA SER A 32 -18.19 7.38 10.65
C SER A 32 -17.20 8.02 9.68
N ALA A 33 -16.09 8.54 10.22
CA ALA A 33 -15.13 9.35 9.48
C ALA A 33 -13.72 9.26 10.05
N LEU A 34 -12.73 9.27 9.16
CA LEU A 34 -11.31 9.29 9.46
C LEU A 34 -10.68 10.62 9.04
N PRO A 35 -9.70 11.14 9.81
CA PRO A 35 -8.95 12.32 9.40
C PRO A 35 -8.04 12.01 8.21
N GLY A 36 -7.98 12.94 7.27
CA GLY A 36 -7.13 12.89 6.08
C GLY A 36 -7.64 12.00 4.95
N GLU A 37 -7.07 12.18 3.76
CA GLU A 37 -7.33 11.28 2.64
C GLU A 37 -6.78 9.90 2.94
N ARG A 38 -7.55 8.86 2.61
CA ARG A 38 -7.16 7.48 2.82
C ARG A 38 -7.11 6.75 1.48
N ARG A 39 -6.01 6.04 1.27
CA ARG A 39 -5.88 5.11 0.14
C ARG A 39 -6.86 3.96 0.32
N GLU A 40 -7.36 3.42 -0.79
CA GLU A 40 -8.16 2.20 -0.76
C GLU A 40 -7.38 1.01 -0.20
N LEU A 41 -8.12 0.06 0.37
CA LEU A 41 -7.59 -1.23 0.79
C LEU A 41 -7.00 -2.01 -0.39
N SER A 42 -5.96 -2.79 -0.13
CA SER A 42 -5.41 -3.75 -1.08
C SER A 42 -6.43 -4.82 -1.46
N ASP A 43 -6.20 -5.49 -2.59
CA ASP A 43 -7.06 -6.59 -3.03
C ASP A 43 -7.12 -7.72 -1.99
N THR A 44 -6.00 -8.03 -1.35
CA THR A 44 -5.93 -9.06 -0.30
C THR A 44 -6.74 -8.65 0.94
N ALA A 45 -6.60 -7.40 1.40
CA ALA A 45 -7.38 -6.90 2.53
C ALA A 45 -8.88 -6.89 2.20
N ALA A 46 -9.27 -6.46 0.99
CA ALA A 46 -10.66 -6.49 0.55
C ALA A 46 -11.22 -7.92 0.52
N LEU A 47 -10.45 -8.90 0.02
CA LEU A 47 -10.86 -10.31 0.02
C LEU A 47 -11.02 -10.88 1.43
N LEU A 48 -10.12 -10.53 2.37
CA LEU A 48 -10.21 -10.97 3.76
C LEU A 48 -11.38 -10.34 4.51
N VAL A 49 -11.65 -9.05 4.27
CA VAL A 49 -12.86 -8.40 4.82
C VAL A 49 -14.12 -9.02 4.22
N ALA A 50 -14.14 -9.28 2.91
CA ALA A 50 -15.26 -9.97 2.26
C ALA A 50 -15.44 -11.41 2.76
N ALA A 51 -14.36 -12.08 3.20
CA ALA A 51 -14.41 -13.41 3.78
C ALA A 51 -15.26 -13.48 5.07
N GLY A 52 -15.49 -12.33 5.73
CA GLY A 52 -16.40 -12.24 6.87
C GLY A 52 -17.87 -12.55 6.54
N TYR A 53 -18.27 -12.49 5.26
CA TYR A 53 -19.62 -12.88 4.80
C TYR A 53 -19.78 -14.37 4.49
N LEU A 54 -18.69 -15.15 4.54
CA LEU A 54 -18.69 -16.56 4.21
C LEU A 54 -19.02 -17.39 5.46
N THR A 55 -19.32 -18.68 5.26
CA THR A 55 -19.35 -19.62 6.39
C THR A 55 -17.96 -19.74 7.02
N PRO A 56 -17.85 -20.20 8.29
CA PRO A 56 -16.55 -20.43 8.92
C PRO A 56 -15.62 -21.32 8.07
N GLY A 57 -16.17 -22.34 7.41
CA GLY A 57 -15.42 -23.20 6.49
C GLY A 57 -14.94 -22.47 5.23
N GLY A 58 -15.82 -21.70 4.58
CA GLY A 58 -15.47 -20.87 3.41
C GLY A 58 -14.40 -19.82 3.74
N ARG A 59 -14.53 -19.17 4.89
CA ARG A 59 -13.55 -18.20 5.40
C ARG A 59 -12.19 -18.84 5.64
N ALA A 60 -12.15 -19.99 6.31
CA ALA A 60 -10.91 -20.73 6.54
C ALA A 60 -10.19 -21.13 5.23
N ILE A 61 -10.95 -21.47 4.18
CA ILE A 61 -10.39 -21.75 2.85
C ILE A 61 -9.77 -20.50 2.23
N VAL A 62 -10.45 -19.35 2.28
CA VAL A 62 -9.91 -18.07 1.77
C VAL A 62 -8.62 -17.70 2.49
N VAL A 63 -8.63 -17.75 3.83
CA VAL A 63 -7.45 -17.48 4.67
C VAL A 63 -6.31 -18.41 4.30
N ARG A 64 -6.56 -19.73 4.21
CA ARG A 64 -5.54 -20.73 3.86
C ARG A 64 -4.95 -20.50 2.48
N ARG A 65 -5.77 -20.15 1.47
CA ARG A 65 -5.27 -19.84 0.13
C ARG A 65 -4.33 -18.65 0.16
N ILE A 66 -4.72 -17.56 0.82
CA ILE A 66 -3.91 -16.34 0.92
C ILE A 66 -2.62 -16.61 1.70
N SER A 67 -2.70 -17.28 2.86
CA SER A 67 -1.52 -17.57 3.69
C SER A 67 -0.51 -18.52 3.04
N THR A 68 -0.96 -19.35 2.08
CA THR A 68 -0.10 -20.25 1.31
C THR A 68 0.32 -19.68 -0.05
N GLY A 69 0.07 -18.39 -0.29
CA GLY A 69 0.46 -17.71 -1.53
C GLY A 69 -0.29 -18.20 -2.77
N ARG A 70 -1.45 -18.84 -2.61
CA ARG A 70 -2.31 -19.24 -3.73
C ARG A 70 -3.03 -18.01 -4.28
N PRO A 71 -3.16 -17.89 -5.62
CA PRO A 71 -3.84 -16.75 -6.21
C PRO A 71 -5.31 -16.73 -5.82
N MET A 72 -5.83 -15.51 -5.64
CA MET A 72 -7.23 -15.19 -5.44
C MET A 72 -7.73 -14.34 -6.62
N PRO A 73 -9.03 -14.44 -6.97
CA PRO A 73 -9.56 -13.68 -8.09
C PRO A 73 -9.51 -12.19 -7.79
N THR A 74 -9.07 -11.40 -8.77
CA THR A 74 -9.05 -9.94 -8.73
C THR A 74 -9.88 -9.38 -9.89
N VAL A 75 -10.20 -8.08 -9.83
CA VAL A 75 -10.85 -7.37 -10.94
C VAL A 75 -9.86 -6.37 -11.54
N PRO A 76 -9.82 -6.17 -12.88
CA PRO A 76 -8.85 -5.28 -13.52
C PRO A 76 -8.86 -3.83 -13.01
N ALA A 77 -10.03 -3.35 -12.60
CA ALA A 77 -10.22 -1.99 -12.07
C ALA A 77 -10.01 -1.90 -10.54
N GLY A 78 -9.67 -3.00 -9.86
CA GLY A 78 -9.58 -3.09 -8.41
C GLY A 78 -10.95 -3.15 -7.72
N PHE A 79 -10.98 -3.61 -6.46
CA PHE A 79 -12.25 -3.73 -5.72
C PHE A 79 -12.85 -2.38 -5.32
N GLY A 80 -12.06 -1.29 -5.32
CA GLY A 80 -12.57 0.08 -5.12
C GLY A 80 -13.69 0.44 -6.08
N ASP A 81 -13.42 0.22 -7.36
CA ASP A 81 -14.36 0.52 -8.43
C ASP A 81 -15.61 -0.36 -8.37
N LEU A 82 -15.46 -1.63 -7.98
CA LEU A 82 -16.60 -2.54 -7.77
C LEU A 82 -17.54 -2.04 -6.67
N ARG A 83 -16.99 -1.57 -5.54
CA ARG A 83 -17.76 -1.01 -4.42
C ARG A 83 -18.47 0.28 -4.81
N ARG A 84 -17.78 1.19 -5.51
CA ARG A 84 -18.38 2.44 -6.04
C ARG A 84 -19.49 2.14 -7.05
N LEU A 85 -19.30 1.13 -7.89
CA LEU A 85 -20.29 0.66 -8.85
C LEU A 85 -21.55 0.16 -8.13
N GLN A 86 -21.41 -0.69 -7.10
CA GLN A 86 -22.56 -1.18 -6.33
C GLN A 86 -23.32 -0.03 -5.67
N ARG A 87 -22.61 0.96 -5.11
CA ARG A 87 -23.27 2.10 -4.49
C ARG A 87 -24.00 2.99 -5.49
N ALA A 88 -23.44 3.19 -6.68
CA ALA A 88 -24.13 3.88 -7.75
C ALA A 88 -25.41 3.15 -8.20
N ILE A 89 -25.41 1.82 -8.18
CA ILE A 89 -26.61 1.00 -8.41
C ILE A 89 -27.65 1.28 -7.33
N VAL A 90 -27.29 1.13 -6.04
CA VAL A 90 -28.20 1.34 -4.91
C VAL A 90 -28.76 2.77 -4.87
N GLN A 91 -27.92 3.76 -5.16
CA GLN A 91 -28.34 5.16 -5.21
C GLN A 91 -29.36 5.41 -6.34
N LEU A 92 -29.13 4.85 -7.53
CA LEU A 92 -30.06 4.97 -8.66
C LEU A 92 -31.36 4.20 -8.41
N GLU A 93 -31.30 3.02 -7.80
CA GLU A 93 -32.48 2.25 -7.39
C GLU A 93 -33.32 3.03 -6.38
N HIS A 94 -32.68 3.67 -5.40
CA HIS A 94 -33.37 4.52 -4.44
C HIS A 94 -34.00 5.76 -5.10
N GLN A 95 -33.28 6.42 -6.01
CA GLN A 95 -33.84 7.54 -6.78
C GLN A 95 -35.05 7.11 -7.62
N LEU A 96 -34.98 5.96 -8.29
CA LEU A 96 -36.07 5.40 -9.08
C LEU A 96 -37.26 4.93 -8.24
N SER A 97 -37.05 4.59 -6.96
CA SER A 97 -38.12 4.24 -6.03
C SER A 97 -38.97 5.44 -5.60
N ASN A 98 -38.50 6.67 -5.83
CA ASN A 98 -39.23 7.89 -5.50
C ASN A 98 -40.37 8.13 -6.52
N PRO A 99 -41.65 8.23 -6.08
CA PRO A 99 -42.79 8.37 -6.98
C PRO A 99 -42.83 9.69 -7.77
N VAL A 100 -41.97 10.66 -7.44
CA VAL A 100 -41.97 12.01 -8.04
C VAL A 100 -41.06 12.12 -9.29
N VAL A 101 -40.42 11.04 -9.73
CA VAL A 101 -39.50 11.07 -10.89
C VAL A 101 -40.27 11.20 -12.21
N PRO A 102 -40.03 12.24 -13.03
CA PRO A 102 -40.66 12.37 -14.34
C PRO A 102 -40.37 11.18 -15.27
N SER A 103 -41.35 10.73 -16.06
CA SER A 103 -41.28 9.50 -16.88
C SER A 103 -40.04 9.43 -17.80
N VAL A 104 -39.69 10.54 -18.46
CA VAL A 104 -38.52 10.62 -19.35
C VAL A 104 -37.20 10.48 -18.57
N VAL A 105 -37.10 11.13 -17.40
CA VAL A 105 -35.94 11.04 -16.50
C VAL A 105 -35.82 9.60 -15.97
N GLY A 106 -36.94 9.01 -15.56
CA GLY A 106 -37.01 7.62 -15.09
C GLY A 106 -36.56 6.62 -16.16
N ALA A 107 -36.89 6.84 -17.45
CA ALA A 107 -36.44 5.98 -18.54
C ALA A 107 -34.92 6.02 -18.72
N VAL A 108 -34.31 7.21 -18.63
CA VAL A 108 -32.85 7.34 -18.76
C VAL A 108 -32.13 6.75 -17.55
N MET A 109 -32.63 7.01 -16.33
CA MET A 109 -32.10 6.42 -15.10
C MET A 109 -32.15 4.88 -15.13
N ARG A 110 -33.24 4.29 -15.62
CA ARG A 110 -33.36 2.82 -15.82
C ARG A 110 -32.34 2.29 -16.82
N ASN A 111 -32.13 2.97 -17.95
CA ASN A 111 -31.10 2.56 -18.92
C ASN A 111 -29.68 2.61 -18.32
N ARG A 112 -29.38 3.65 -17.53
CA ARG A 112 -28.10 3.75 -16.81
C ARG A 112 -27.95 2.62 -15.79
N LEU A 113 -29.00 2.35 -15.01
CA LEU A 113 -29.03 1.26 -14.04
C LEU A 113 -28.73 -0.09 -14.71
N ASN A 114 -29.41 -0.39 -15.83
CA ASN A 114 -29.16 -1.61 -16.61
C ASN A 114 -27.69 -1.72 -17.08
N GLY A 115 -27.07 -0.61 -17.48
CA GLY A 115 -25.66 -0.57 -17.86
C GLY A 115 -24.72 -0.88 -16.68
N LEU A 116 -25.01 -0.35 -15.49
CA LEU A 116 -24.24 -0.64 -14.28
C LEU A 116 -24.42 -2.08 -13.81
N GLN A 117 -25.65 -2.61 -13.87
CA GLN A 117 -25.95 -4.00 -13.53
C GLN A 117 -25.18 -4.98 -14.43
N ARG A 118 -25.11 -4.72 -15.75
CA ARG A 118 -24.29 -5.54 -16.67
C ARG A 118 -22.81 -5.56 -16.27
N ARG A 119 -22.25 -4.39 -15.93
CA ARG A 119 -20.85 -4.31 -15.45
C ARG A 119 -20.63 -5.06 -14.14
N ARG A 120 -21.59 -5.02 -13.22
CA ARG A 120 -21.57 -5.82 -11.99
C ARG A 120 -21.58 -7.31 -12.32
N ASP A 121 -22.44 -7.74 -13.23
CA ASP A 121 -22.58 -9.15 -13.60
C ASP A 121 -21.33 -9.67 -14.32
N ASP A 122 -20.66 -8.82 -15.10
CA ASP A 122 -19.35 -9.16 -15.69
C ASP A 122 -18.27 -9.28 -14.61
N ALA A 123 -18.23 -8.39 -13.62
CA ALA A 123 -17.34 -8.54 -12.46
C ALA A 123 -17.65 -9.83 -11.67
N ARG A 124 -18.94 -10.17 -11.50
CA ARG A 124 -19.38 -11.43 -10.87
C ARG A 124 -18.80 -12.63 -11.60
N LYS A 125 -18.90 -12.68 -12.94
CA LYS A 125 -18.33 -13.78 -13.74
C LYS A 125 -16.83 -13.93 -13.49
N HIS A 126 -16.08 -12.83 -13.42
CA HIS A 126 -14.64 -12.86 -13.16
C HIS A 126 -14.31 -13.45 -11.79
N ILE A 127 -15.06 -13.09 -10.75
CA ILE A 127 -14.81 -13.56 -9.37
C ILE A 127 -15.31 -14.99 -9.13
N VAL A 128 -16.52 -15.32 -9.61
CA VAL A 128 -17.15 -16.62 -9.35
C VAL A 128 -16.58 -17.72 -10.23
N THR A 129 -16.39 -17.44 -11.52
CA THR A 129 -15.81 -18.43 -12.44
C THR A 129 -14.30 -18.50 -12.25
N ALA A 130 -13.65 -17.34 -12.11
CA ALA A 130 -12.23 -17.19 -11.80
C ALA A 130 -11.33 -18.17 -12.57
N LYS A 131 -11.53 -18.23 -13.89
CA LYS A 131 -10.86 -19.19 -14.77
C LYS A 131 -9.34 -19.05 -14.63
N GLY A 132 -8.67 -20.15 -14.30
CA GLY A 132 -7.22 -20.19 -14.10
C GLY A 132 -6.75 -19.86 -12.69
N VAL A 133 -7.64 -19.36 -11.82
CA VAL A 133 -7.34 -19.06 -10.41
C VAL A 133 -8.00 -20.06 -9.48
N LEU A 134 -9.29 -20.34 -9.68
CA LEU A 134 -10.04 -21.34 -8.93
C LEU A 134 -10.22 -22.60 -9.77
N ALA A 135 -10.23 -23.76 -9.11
CA ALA A 135 -10.51 -25.01 -9.81
C ALA A 135 -11.92 -25.02 -10.40
N SER A 136 -12.01 -25.43 -11.67
CA SER A 136 -13.26 -25.61 -12.42
C SER A 136 -13.43 -27.04 -12.97
N GLY A 137 -12.33 -27.73 -13.30
CA GLY A 137 -12.35 -29.12 -13.77
C GLY A 137 -12.33 -30.15 -12.64
N THR A 138 -13.01 -31.29 -12.82
CA THR A 138 -13.16 -32.36 -11.81
C THR A 138 -11.84 -32.80 -11.16
N ARG A 139 -10.77 -32.96 -11.94
CA ARG A 139 -9.44 -33.33 -11.43
C ARG A 139 -8.82 -32.23 -10.56
N ALA A 140 -8.95 -30.97 -10.99
CA ALA A 140 -8.45 -29.83 -10.23
C ALA A 140 -9.25 -29.65 -8.92
N ILE A 141 -10.57 -29.82 -8.97
CA ILE A 141 -11.45 -29.77 -7.81
C ILE A 141 -11.06 -30.84 -6.78
N ARG A 142 -10.89 -32.10 -7.23
CA ARG A 142 -10.44 -33.19 -6.34
C ARG A 142 -9.08 -32.91 -5.71
N ARG A 143 -8.16 -32.29 -6.45
CA ARG A 143 -6.86 -31.89 -5.93
C ARG A 143 -7.01 -30.80 -4.87
N GLU A 144 -7.70 -29.71 -5.16
CA GLU A 144 -7.90 -28.60 -4.22
C GLU A 144 -8.67 -29.04 -2.97
N ARG A 145 -9.62 -29.99 -3.08
CA ARG A 145 -10.31 -30.58 -1.93
C ARG A 145 -9.38 -31.39 -1.04
N ARG A 146 -8.47 -32.18 -1.61
CA ARG A 146 -7.43 -32.89 -0.83
C ARG A 146 -6.47 -31.94 -0.13
N GLU A 147 -6.16 -30.81 -0.76
CA GLU A 147 -5.33 -29.75 -0.20
C GLU A 147 -6.12 -28.82 0.78
N ASN A 148 -7.44 -29.04 0.95
CA ASN A 148 -8.36 -28.21 1.75
C ASN A 148 -8.37 -26.72 1.35
N ILE A 149 -8.25 -26.43 0.05
CA ILE A 149 -8.23 -25.07 -0.52
C ILE A 149 -9.30 -24.85 -1.59
N TYR A 150 -10.21 -25.81 -1.77
CA TYR A 150 -11.29 -25.71 -2.73
C TYR A 150 -12.43 -24.86 -2.19
N LEU A 151 -12.72 -23.73 -2.84
CA LEU A 151 -13.86 -22.88 -2.50
C LEU A 151 -15.08 -23.30 -3.33
N GLU A 152 -16.16 -23.70 -2.66
CA GLU A 152 -17.43 -24.09 -3.30
C GLU A 152 -18.06 -22.92 -4.06
N ILE A 153 -18.86 -23.22 -5.09
CA ILE A 153 -19.49 -22.19 -5.93
C ILE A 153 -20.38 -21.27 -5.09
N GLU A 154 -21.13 -21.82 -4.13
CA GLU A 154 -21.95 -21.03 -3.20
C GLU A 154 -21.11 -20.04 -2.37
N GLU A 155 -19.93 -20.47 -1.88
CA GLU A 155 -19.02 -19.60 -1.15
C GLU A 155 -18.35 -18.56 -2.05
N ARG A 156 -18.13 -18.86 -3.34
CA ARG A 156 -17.66 -17.87 -4.32
C ARG A 156 -18.70 -16.77 -4.57
N GLU A 157 -19.98 -17.13 -4.63
CA GLU A 157 -21.09 -16.17 -4.74
C GLU A 157 -21.23 -15.30 -3.49
N ARG A 158 -21.09 -15.91 -2.30
CA ARG A 158 -21.04 -15.19 -1.02
C ARG A 158 -19.84 -14.24 -0.95
N LEU A 159 -18.67 -14.68 -1.41
CA LEU A 159 -17.48 -13.86 -1.48
C LEU A 159 -17.68 -12.66 -2.41
N PHE A 160 -18.26 -12.88 -3.60
CA PHE A 160 -18.59 -11.77 -4.51
C PHE A 160 -19.56 -10.78 -3.86
N SER A 161 -20.62 -11.28 -3.23
CA SER A 161 -21.60 -10.44 -2.52
C SER A 161 -20.94 -9.66 -1.38
N GLY A 162 -20.04 -10.28 -0.63
CA GLY A 162 -19.26 -9.63 0.42
C GLY A 162 -18.32 -8.54 -0.11
N LEU A 163 -17.68 -8.77 -1.26
CA LEU A 163 -16.82 -7.78 -1.91
C LEU A 163 -17.58 -6.50 -2.28
N LEU A 164 -18.86 -6.60 -2.65
CA LEU A 164 -19.72 -5.44 -2.90
C LEU A 164 -19.95 -4.57 -1.65
N CYS A 165 -19.78 -5.15 -0.46
CA CYS A 165 -20.02 -4.52 0.84
C CYS A 165 -18.74 -4.10 1.57
N THR A 166 -17.56 -4.34 0.98
CA THR A 166 -16.28 -3.99 1.62
C THR A 166 -16.12 -2.45 1.74
N PRO A 167 -15.41 -1.96 2.76
CA PRO A 167 -15.42 -0.53 3.10
C PRO A 167 -14.62 0.31 2.10
N THR A 168 -15.14 1.44 1.60
CA THR A 168 -14.39 2.33 0.68
C THR A 168 -14.41 3.77 1.18
N PRO A 169 -13.27 4.48 1.23
CA PRO A 169 -13.25 5.88 1.65
C PRO A 169 -13.93 6.77 0.61
N ASN A 170 -14.52 7.86 1.10
CA ASN A 170 -15.10 8.94 0.29
C ASN A 170 -16.27 8.45 -0.58
N VAL A 171 -17.22 7.78 0.08
CA VAL A 171 -18.40 7.17 -0.52
C VAL A 171 -19.21 8.12 -1.41
N ASN A 172 -19.24 9.40 -1.03
CA ASN A 172 -20.04 10.45 -1.68
C ASN A 172 -19.20 11.45 -2.50
N SER A 173 -17.87 11.25 -2.59
CA SER A 173 -17.05 12.13 -3.41
C SER A 173 -17.27 11.79 -4.88
N SER A 174 -18.02 12.67 -5.54
CA SER A 174 -18.34 12.70 -6.98
C SER A 174 -17.11 12.66 -7.92
N GLY A 175 -15.89 12.57 -7.39
CA GLY A 175 -14.64 12.72 -8.15
C GLY A 175 -14.34 11.63 -9.18
N TYR A 176 -14.68 10.36 -8.95
CA TYR A 176 -14.24 9.27 -9.84
C TYR A 176 -15.24 8.92 -10.94
N VAL A 177 -16.55 9.01 -10.66
CA VAL A 177 -17.61 8.89 -11.70
C VAL A 177 -17.48 10.00 -12.77
N ARG A 178 -16.73 11.06 -12.47
CA ARG A 178 -16.46 12.20 -13.36
C ARG A 178 -15.71 11.85 -14.64
N ARG A 179 -14.94 10.74 -14.70
CA ARG A 179 -14.14 10.42 -15.89
C ARG A 179 -14.86 9.58 -16.95
N ALA A 180 -16.01 8.99 -16.62
CA ALA A 180 -16.84 8.22 -17.56
C ALA A 180 -18.31 8.69 -17.63
N GLY A 181 -18.77 9.50 -16.69
CA GLY A 181 -20.18 9.90 -16.53
C GLY A 181 -20.56 11.29 -17.05
N THR A 182 -19.60 12.18 -17.32
CA THR A 182 -19.87 13.56 -17.77
C THR A 182 -20.68 13.58 -19.08
N ALA A 183 -20.29 12.77 -20.07
CA ALA A 183 -21.00 12.70 -21.35
C ALA A 183 -22.46 12.18 -21.25
N ALA A 184 -22.83 11.46 -20.19
CA ALA A 184 -24.19 10.97 -19.99
C ALA A 184 -25.03 11.96 -19.18
N ILE A 185 -24.43 12.61 -18.18
CA ILE A 185 -25.07 13.66 -17.39
C ILE A 185 -25.32 14.91 -18.25
N ASP A 186 -24.36 15.30 -19.10
CA ASP A 186 -24.52 16.41 -20.04
C ASP A 186 -25.60 16.10 -21.09
N ARG A 187 -25.75 14.83 -21.49
CA ARG A 187 -26.86 14.38 -22.36
C ARG A 187 -28.20 14.39 -21.64
N ILE A 188 -28.26 14.01 -20.36
CA ILE A 188 -29.49 14.08 -19.55
C ILE A 188 -29.89 15.53 -19.32
N ALA A 189 -28.96 16.39 -18.89
CA ALA A 189 -29.19 17.82 -18.72
C ALA A 189 -29.58 18.48 -20.05
N GLY A 190 -28.97 18.07 -21.16
CA GLY A 190 -29.32 18.53 -22.51
C GLY A 190 -30.71 18.08 -22.97
N VAL A 191 -31.08 16.82 -22.74
CA VAL A 191 -32.42 16.30 -23.11
C VAL A 191 -33.51 16.87 -22.19
N VAL A 192 -33.27 16.95 -20.89
CA VAL A 192 -34.20 17.56 -19.93
C VAL A 192 -34.31 19.06 -20.17
N GLY A 193 -33.21 19.74 -20.48
CA GLY A 193 -33.19 21.15 -20.87
C GLY A 193 -33.96 21.41 -22.18
N GLN A 194 -33.81 20.56 -23.19
CA GLN A 194 -34.59 20.66 -24.43
C GLN A 194 -36.08 20.37 -24.22
N VAL A 195 -36.43 19.41 -23.35
CA VAL A 195 -37.83 19.11 -23.02
C VAL A 195 -38.44 20.22 -22.16
N ALA A 196 -37.69 20.77 -21.20
CA ALA A 196 -38.13 21.92 -20.39
C ALA A 196 -38.34 23.17 -21.25
N ALA A 197 -37.40 23.46 -22.18
CA ALA A 197 -37.50 24.58 -23.11
C ALA A 197 -38.68 24.43 -24.10
N LYS A 198 -39.03 23.20 -24.50
CA LYS A 198 -40.17 22.94 -25.41
C LYS A 198 -41.53 22.84 -24.71
N SER A 199 -41.57 22.44 -23.44
CA SER A 199 -42.81 22.18 -22.69
C SER A 199 -43.19 23.27 -21.69
N GLY A 200 -42.32 24.25 -21.45
CA GLY A 200 -42.57 25.33 -20.48
C GLY A 200 -42.73 24.84 -19.04
N ASN A 201 -42.31 23.61 -18.72
CA ASN A 201 -42.50 23.02 -17.40
C ASN A 201 -41.36 23.41 -16.44
N PRO A 202 -41.62 24.27 -15.43
CA PRO A 202 -40.58 24.76 -14.51
C PRO A 202 -40.02 23.65 -13.61
N GLN A 203 -40.77 22.56 -13.37
CA GLN A 203 -40.29 21.45 -12.54
C GLN A 203 -39.15 20.68 -13.22
N ALA A 204 -39.18 20.50 -14.54
CA ALA A 204 -38.11 19.83 -15.27
C ALA A 204 -36.79 20.63 -15.24
N GLY A 205 -36.89 21.97 -15.29
CA GLY A 205 -35.76 22.88 -15.11
C GLY A 205 -35.15 22.78 -13.71
N GLN A 206 -35.99 22.73 -12.66
CA GLN A 206 -35.52 22.53 -11.28
C GLN A 206 -34.83 21.17 -11.07
N TRP A 207 -35.26 20.12 -11.76
CA TRP A 207 -34.57 18.82 -11.74
C TRP A 207 -33.23 18.85 -12.49
N ALA A 208 -33.15 19.57 -13.62
CA ALA A 208 -31.89 19.79 -14.32
C ALA A 208 -30.90 20.59 -13.45
N ASP A 209 -31.39 21.65 -12.80
CA ASP A 209 -30.60 22.45 -11.86
C ASP A 209 -30.22 21.67 -10.61
N GLN A 210 -31.05 20.76 -10.09
CA GLN A 210 -30.68 19.86 -8.98
C GLN A 210 -29.60 18.84 -9.39
N LEU A 211 -29.68 18.29 -10.61
CA LEU A 211 -28.65 17.41 -11.16
C LEU A 211 -27.32 18.15 -11.42
N LEU A 212 -27.38 19.46 -11.72
CA LEU A 212 -26.22 20.31 -11.93
C LEU A 212 -25.67 20.94 -10.63
N THR A 213 -26.50 21.26 -9.64
CA THR A 213 -26.07 21.82 -8.33
C THR A 213 -25.45 20.75 -7.44
N THR A 214 -25.99 19.52 -7.43
CA THR A 214 -25.28 18.36 -6.84
C THR A 214 -23.91 18.09 -7.48
N SER A 215 -23.67 18.60 -8.69
CA SER A 215 -22.35 18.56 -9.36
C SER A 215 -21.43 19.74 -9.02
N ARG A 216 -21.99 20.92 -8.70
CA ARG A 216 -21.25 22.16 -8.40
C ARG A 216 -20.89 22.31 -6.92
N ASP A 217 -21.77 21.90 -6.00
CA ASP A 217 -21.54 22.03 -4.55
C ASP A 217 -20.46 21.06 -4.04
N ALA A 218 -20.12 20.03 -4.82
CA ALA A 218 -18.98 19.15 -4.56
C ALA A 218 -17.62 19.75 -4.99
N ALA A 219 -17.60 20.91 -5.65
CA ALA A 219 -16.39 21.54 -6.19
C ALA A 219 -15.80 22.64 -5.30
N GLN A 220 -16.45 23.01 -4.19
CA GLN A 220 -15.97 24.07 -3.28
C GLN A 220 -15.98 23.62 -1.82
N ALA A 221 -14.91 22.93 -1.40
CA ALA A 221 -14.45 22.97 -0.01
C ALA A 221 -12.99 22.54 0.08
N GLY A 222 -12.09 23.52 0.23
CA GLY A 222 -10.70 23.32 0.62
C GLY A 222 -10.52 22.90 2.09
N ALA A 223 -11.46 22.12 2.64
CA ALA A 223 -11.33 21.54 3.96
C ALA A 223 -10.35 20.35 3.92
N PRO A 224 -9.60 20.06 5.00
CA PRO A 224 -8.81 18.84 5.10
C PRO A 224 -9.74 17.65 4.86
N ARG A 225 -9.57 16.99 3.70
CA ARG A 225 -10.48 15.95 3.21
C ARG A 225 -10.44 14.78 4.19
N SER A 226 -11.49 14.61 4.98
CA SER A 226 -11.70 13.42 5.81
C SER A 226 -12.26 12.29 4.96
N ALA A 227 -11.85 11.05 5.23
CA ALA A 227 -12.44 9.87 4.62
C ALA A 227 -13.75 9.53 5.35
N THR A 228 -14.88 9.58 4.64
CA THR A 228 -16.21 9.24 5.19
C THR A 228 -16.65 7.84 4.79
N PHE A 229 -17.46 7.21 5.65
CA PHE A 229 -18.01 5.86 5.51
C PHE A 229 -19.52 5.84 5.76
N VAL A 230 -20.21 4.74 5.46
CA VAL A 230 -21.66 4.63 5.67
C VAL A 230 -22.02 4.61 7.15
N ASP A 231 -21.25 3.89 7.96
CA ASP A 231 -21.45 3.80 9.41
C ASP A 231 -20.13 3.45 10.16
N GLY A 232 -20.23 3.37 11.48
CA GLY A 232 -19.11 3.02 12.35
C GLY A 232 -18.56 1.60 12.13
N TYR A 233 -19.42 0.65 11.75
CA TYR A 233 -19.01 -0.72 11.43
C TYR A 233 -18.13 -0.75 10.17
N GLU A 234 -18.54 -0.04 9.12
CA GLU A 234 -17.73 0.11 7.91
C GLU A 234 -16.40 0.82 8.22
N THR A 235 -16.45 1.85 9.06
CA THR A 235 -15.25 2.58 9.50
C THR A 235 -14.27 1.64 10.20
N LEU A 236 -14.74 0.79 11.12
CA LEU A 236 -13.90 -0.16 11.86
C LEU A 236 -13.27 -1.21 10.92
N LEU A 237 -14.05 -1.76 9.97
CA LEU A 237 -13.53 -2.67 8.95
C LEU A 237 -12.44 -2.02 8.08
N PHE A 238 -12.63 -0.74 7.74
CA PHE A 238 -11.62 0.01 6.98
C PHE A 238 -10.33 0.16 7.77
N ILE A 239 -10.42 0.53 9.04
CA ILE A 239 -9.26 0.70 9.92
C ILE A 239 -8.51 -0.63 10.07
N ALA A 240 -9.22 -1.74 10.31
CA ALA A 240 -8.64 -3.07 10.43
C ALA A 240 -7.88 -3.47 9.16
N GLY A 241 -8.52 -3.33 7.99
CA GLY A 241 -7.89 -3.60 6.69
C GLY A 241 -6.68 -2.71 6.43
N HIS A 242 -6.75 -1.43 6.83
CA HIS A 242 -5.66 -0.48 6.68
C HIS A 242 -4.44 -0.83 7.55
N TYR A 243 -4.63 -1.23 8.80
CA TYR A 243 -3.52 -1.71 9.65
C TYR A 243 -2.93 -3.01 9.13
N TYR A 244 -3.77 -3.94 8.68
CA TYR A 244 -3.30 -5.16 8.03
C TYR A 244 -2.40 -4.86 6.81
N ASP A 245 -2.83 -3.94 5.93
CA ASP A 245 -2.04 -3.54 4.75
C ASP A 245 -0.70 -2.90 5.13
N ARG A 246 -0.69 -2.08 6.19
CA ARG A 246 0.54 -1.48 6.72
C ARG A 246 1.51 -2.53 7.24
N ILE A 247 1.02 -3.55 7.95
CA ILE A 247 1.90 -4.62 8.47
C ILE A 247 2.43 -5.48 7.32
N VAL A 248 1.54 -6.04 6.48
CA VAL A 248 1.93 -6.99 5.43
C VAL A 248 2.72 -6.32 4.29
N GLY A 249 2.49 -5.02 4.07
CA GLY A 249 3.23 -4.20 3.12
C GLY A 249 4.61 -3.76 3.60
N ASN A 250 4.89 -3.83 4.91
CA ASN A 250 6.16 -3.40 5.46
C ASN A 250 7.27 -4.46 5.23
N PRO A 251 8.41 -4.11 4.62
CA PRO A 251 9.53 -5.02 4.43
C PRO A 251 10.06 -5.65 5.72
N ALA A 252 10.01 -4.93 6.84
CA ALA A 252 10.45 -5.44 8.14
C ALA A 252 9.66 -6.67 8.56
N TRP A 253 8.34 -6.70 8.34
CA TRP A 253 7.50 -7.86 8.64
C TRP A 253 7.93 -9.12 7.87
N ARG A 254 8.48 -8.95 6.67
CA ARG A 254 8.95 -10.07 5.83
C ARG A 254 10.39 -10.48 6.09
N SER A 255 11.11 -9.72 6.91
CA SER A 255 12.48 -10.05 7.31
C SER A 255 12.52 -11.26 8.25
N ASP A 256 13.72 -11.79 8.43
CA ASP A 256 13.97 -12.93 9.33
C ASP A 256 13.76 -12.54 10.80
N HIS A 257 13.86 -11.24 11.14
CA HIS A 257 13.63 -10.74 12.49
C HIS A 257 12.20 -10.95 13.00
N PHE A 258 11.23 -11.15 12.10
CA PHE A 258 9.83 -11.43 12.44
C PHE A 258 9.38 -12.85 12.06
N GLU A 259 10.30 -13.77 11.75
CA GLU A 259 9.96 -15.14 11.34
C GLU A 259 9.15 -15.88 12.43
N VAL A 260 9.59 -15.79 13.69
CA VAL A 260 8.90 -16.42 14.83
C VAL A 260 7.49 -15.86 14.99
N GLN A 261 7.32 -14.54 14.91
CA GLN A 261 6.02 -13.88 15.05
C GLN A 261 5.09 -14.23 13.89
N ARG A 262 5.61 -14.36 12.66
CA ARG A 262 4.84 -14.80 11.49
C ARG A 262 4.34 -16.25 11.59
N THR A 263 5.04 -17.10 12.34
CA THR A 263 4.58 -18.48 12.60
C THR A 263 3.54 -18.56 13.72
N GLN A 264 3.60 -17.64 14.70
CA GLN A 264 2.68 -17.59 15.83
C GLN A 264 1.35 -16.89 15.49
N VAL A 265 1.37 -15.84 14.66
CA VAL A 265 0.20 -15.01 14.36
C VAL A 265 -0.13 -15.05 12.88
N ASN A 266 -1.32 -15.56 12.56
CA ASN A 266 -1.86 -15.49 11.20
C ASN A 266 -2.69 -14.21 11.03
N LEU A 267 -2.05 -13.13 10.60
CA LEU A 267 -2.72 -11.84 10.34
C LEU A 267 -3.86 -11.93 9.32
N HIS A 268 -3.79 -12.88 8.38
CA HIS A 268 -4.88 -13.11 7.44
C HIS A 268 -6.12 -13.64 8.15
N ALA A 269 -5.93 -14.57 9.08
CA ALA A 269 -7.01 -15.11 9.89
C ALA A 269 -7.60 -14.02 10.80
N GLU A 270 -6.76 -13.24 11.48
CA GLU A 270 -7.23 -12.18 12.39
C GLU A 270 -8.10 -11.14 11.67
N LEU A 271 -7.68 -10.66 10.50
CA LEU A 271 -8.50 -9.70 9.74
C LEU A 271 -9.84 -10.32 9.33
N ALA A 272 -9.85 -11.59 8.90
CA ALA A 272 -11.06 -12.26 8.46
C ALA A 272 -12.04 -12.54 9.63
N GLU A 273 -11.53 -12.89 10.82
CA GLU A 273 -12.35 -13.08 12.02
C GLU A 273 -12.90 -11.76 12.55
N ILE A 274 -12.06 -10.70 12.65
CA ILE A 274 -12.55 -9.35 12.99
C ILE A 274 -13.65 -8.93 12.01
N ALA A 275 -13.47 -9.18 10.71
CA ALA A 275 -14.49 -8.84 9.73
C ALA A 275 -15.80 -9.61 9.95
N ALA A 276 -15.72 -10.93 10.19
CA ALA A 276 -16.89 -11.76 10.48
C ALA A 276 -17.65 -11.27 11.71
N ASP A 277 -16.94 -10.94 12.79
CA ASP A 277 -17.54 -10.49 14.04
C ASP A 277 -18.21 -9.11 13.89
N VAL A 278 -17.54 -8.17 13.21
CA VAL A 278 -18.10 -6.83 12.93
C VAL A 278 -19.33 -6.92 12.03
N ILE A 279 -19.30 -7.76 11.00
CA ILE A 279 -20.44 -7.98 10.10
C ILE A 279 -21.60 -8.64 10.85
N GLY A 280 -21.32 -9.65 11.67
CA GLY A 280 -22.32 -10.33 12.51
C GLY A 280 -22.99 -9.35 13.48
N LEU A 281 -22.19 -8.53 14.17
CA LEU A 281 -22.70 -7.50 15.08
C LEU A 281 -23.57 -6.46 14.34
N ARG A 282 -23.14 -6.00 13.16
CA ARG A 282 -23.92 -5.09 12.33
C ARG A 282 -25.25 -5.70 11.89
N ALA A 283 -25.26 -6.98 11.50
CA ALA A 283 -26.48 -7.69 11.10
C ALA A 283 -27.49 -7.79 12.27
N VAL A 284 -27.03 -8.19 13.45
CA VAL A 284 -27.86 -8.23 14.66
C VAL A 284 -28.42 -6.83 14.98
N ARG A 285 -27.60 -5.78 14.85
CA ARG A 285 -28.07 -4.40 15.07
C ARG A 285 -29.18 -4.01 14.10
N ILE A 286 -29.04 -4.32 12.81
CA ILE A 286 -30.06 -4.05 11.80
C ILE A 286 -31.37 -4.81 12.11
N ASP A 287 -31.28 -6.04 12.59
CA ASP A 287 -32.44 -6.86 12.96
C ASP A 287 -33.15 -6.32 14.20
N LEU A 288 -32.40 -5.84 15.21
CA LEU A 288 -32.96 -5.15 16.38
C LEU A 288 -33.67 -3.85 15.98
N ASP A 289 -33.04 -3.02 15.13
CA ASP A 289 -33.64 -1.77 14.64
C ASP A 289 -34.89 -2.04 13.77
N ARG A 290 -34.92 -3.16 13.03
CA ARG A 290 -36.10 -3.61 12.28
C ARG A 290 -37.21 -4.09 13.22
N ALA A 291 -36.87 -4.90 14.23
CA ALA A 291 -37.82 -5.37 15.22
C ALA A 291 -38.45 -4.21 15.99
N LYS A 292 -37.65 -3.21 16.39
CA LYS A 292 -38.13 -2.00 17.06
C LYS A 292 -39.07 -1.17 16.19
N ARG A 293 -38.78 -1.05 14.88
CA ARG A 293 -39.70 -0.36 13.94
C ARG A 293 -41.05 -1.07 13.78
N ASN A 294 -41.06 -2.40 13.81
CA ASN A 294 -42.28 -3.19 13.60
C ASN A 294 -43.11 -3.39 14.87
N GLY A 295 -42.46 -3.47 16.05
CA GLY A 295 -43.07 -3.83 17.33
C GLY A 295 -42.94 -2.78 18.43
N GLY A 296 -42.31 -1.64 18.16
CA GLY A 296 -41.98 -0.61 19.17
C GLY A 296 -43.18 0.15 19.75
N PHE A 297 -44.41 -0.16 19.33
CA PHE A 297 -45.62 0.36 19.96
C PHE A 297 -45.84 -0.21 21.37
N ASP A 298 -45.32 -1.41 21.65
CA ASP A 298 -45.31 -2.00 22.98
C ASP A 298 -44.05 -1.56 23.74
N ARG A 299 -44.26 -0.83 24.85
CA ARG A 299 -43.18 -0.31 25.71
C ARG A 299 -42.35 -1.43 26.33
N THR A 300 -42.97 -2.57 26.67
CA THR A 300 -42.25 -3.69 27.29
C THR A 300 -41.33 -4.38 26.28
N PHE A 301 -41.83 -4.58 25.05
CA PHE A 301 -41.04 -5.07 23.94
C PHE A 301 -39.89 -4.11 23.59
N ALA A 302 -40.15 -2.80 23.50
CA ALA A 302 -39.11 -1.81 23.24
C ALA A 302 -38.00 -1.83 24.32
N ALA A 303 -38.36 -1.94 25.59
CA ALA A 303 -37.39 -2.04 26.68
C ALA A 303 -36.53 -3.32 26.60
N GLN A 304 -37.10 -4.45 26.17
CA GLN A 304 -36.33 -5.68 25.94
C GLN A 304 -35.31 -5.53 24.80
N ILE A 305 -35.67 -4.81 23.73
CA ILE A 305 -34.74 -4.50 22.64
C ILE A 305 -33.61 -3.60 23.15
N ASP A 306 -33.92 -2.53 23.89
CA ASP A 306 -32.92 -1.60 24.44
C ASP A 306 -31.96 -2.31 25.42
N GLN A 307 -32.46 -3.28 26.19
CA GLN A 307 -31.63 -4.12 27.05
C GLN A 307 -30.64 -4.97 26.22
N ARG A 308 -31.11 -5.61 25.15
CA ARG A 308 -30.26 -6.40 24.24
C ARG A 308 -29.20 -5.52 23.56
N GLU A 309 -29.56 -4.31 23.15
CA GLU A 309 -28.62 -3.34 22.60
C GLU A 309 -27.52 -2.97 23.62
N THR A 310 -27.88 -2.82 24.89
CA THR A 310 -26.92 -2.55 25.97
C THR A 310 -25.96 -3.72 26.18
N THR A 311 -26.46 -4.96 26.08
CA THR A 311 -25.64 -6.18 26.15
C THR A 311 -24.63 -6.31 25.00
N LEU A 312 -24.85 -5.66 23.86
CA LEU A 312 -23.92 -5.68 22.72
C LEU A 312 -22.77 -4.65 22.83
N ARG A 313 -22.85 -3.68 23.75
CA ARG A 313 -21.80 -2.64 23.93
C ARG A 313 -20.42 -3.19 24.30
N PRO A 314 -20.30 -4.21 25.18
CA PRO A 314 -19.01 -4.84 25.47
C PRO A 314 -18.39 -5.49 24.24
N VAL A 315 -19.19 -6.18 23.40
CA VAL A 315 -18.73 -6.80 22.16
C VAL A 315 -18.15 -5.76 21.20
N TRP A 316 -18.82 -4.62 21.05
CA TRP A 316 -18.30 -3.50 20.25
C TRP A 316 -16.97 -2.96 20.80
N SER A 317 -16.85 -2.83 22.12
CA SER A 317 -15.59 -2.38 22.75
C SER A 317 -14.46 -3.37 22.52
N GLU A 318 -14.71 -4.67 22.68
CA GLU A 318 -13.73 -5.72 22.42
C GLU A 318 -13.24 -5.71 20.96
N LEU A 319 -14.15 -5.50 19.99
CA LEU A 319 -13.77 -5.40 18.58
C LEU A 319 -12.90 -4.17 18.30
N ILE A 320 -13.18 -3.04 18.95
CA ILE A 320 -12.31 -1.86 18.88
C ILE A 320 -10.92 -2.18 19.44
N ASP A 321 -10.86 -2.85 20.59
CA ASP A 321 -9.59 -3.21 21.23
C ASP A 321 -8.78 -4.21 20.38
N ARG A 322 -9.43 -5.18 19.73
CA ARG A 322 -8.76 -6.08 18.76
C ARG A 322 -8.17 -5.32 17.56
N VAL A 323 -8.89 -4.33 17.02
CA VAL A 323 -8.37 -3.48 15.93
C VAL A 323 -7.26 -2.56 16.41
N GLN A 324 -7.35 -2.08 17.65
CA GLN A 324 -6.31 -1.28 18.30
C GLN A 324 -5.01 -2.09 18.45
N ALA A 325 -5.09 -3.34 18.90
CA ALA A 325 -3.95 -4.26 18.96
C ALA A 325 -3.29 -4.47 17.58
N LEU A 326 -4.07 -4.60 16.50
CA LEU A 326 -3.50 -4.61 15.14
C LEU A 326 -2.77 -3.30 14.81
N GLY A 327 -3.30 -2.16 15.26
CA GLY A 327 -2.65 -0.86 15.13
C GLY A 327 -1.32 -0.77 15.90
N GLU A 328 -1.23 -1.38 17.08
CA GLU A 328 0.02 -1.49 17.84
C GLU A 328 1.06 -2.35 17.11
N VAL A 329 0.66 -3.51 16.57
CA VAL A 329 1.55 -4.35 15.75
C VAL A 329 2.08 -3.57 14.55
N ALA A 330 1.21 -2.82 13.86
CA ALA A 330 1.63 -1.97 12.74
C ALA A 330 2.67 -0.93 13.17
N HIS A 331 2.47 -0.29 14.33
CA HIS A 331 3.40 0.69 14.87
C HIS A 331 4.77 0.06 15.23
N VAL A 332 4.77 -1.10 15.87
CA VAL A 332 5.99 -1.83 16.23
C VAL A 332 6.78 -2.24 14.99
N VAL A 333 6.11 -2.79 13.97
CA VAL A 333 6.73 -3.20 12.71
C VAL A 333 7.32 -1.99 11.96
N GLU A 334 6.64 -0.86 11.95
CA GLU A 334 7.16 0.38 11.37
C GLU A 334 8.36 0.92 12.13
N SER A 335 8.32 0.91 13.46
CA SER A 335 9.47 1.28 14.28
C SER A 335 10.67 0.36 14.00
N ALA A 336 10.44 -0.96 13.93
CA ALA A 336 11.48 -1.92 13.61
C ALA A 336 12.07 -1.71 12.20
N ALA A 337 11.26 -1.31 11.22
CA ALA A 337 11.74 -1.00 9.88
C ALA A 337 12.77 0.15 9.87
N VAL A 338 12.55 1.18 10.70
CA VAL A 338 13.49 2.29 10.87
C VAL A 338 14.80 1.80 11.49
N GLU A 339 14.74 0.97 12.54
CA GLU A 339 15.93 0.40 13.17
C GLU A 339 16.72 -0.50 12.20
N LEU A 340 16.03 -1.34 11.42
CA LEU A 340 16.68 -2.17 10.40
C LEU A 340 17.36 -1.34 9.31
N GLN A 341 16.75 -0.21 8.93
CA GLN A 341 17.38 0.71 7.98
C GLN A 341 18.64 1.35 8.58
N VAL A 342 18.61 1.75 9.85
CA VAL A 342 19.78 2.28 10.56
C VAL A 342 20.89 1.24 10.64
N LEU A 343 20.57 -0.01 10.99
CA LEU A 343 21.53 -1.12 11.01
C LEU A 343 22.15 -1.38 9.62
N ALA A 344 21.34 -1.29 8.56
CA ALA A 344 21.84 -1.44 7.19
C ALA A 344 22.83 -0.33 6.80
N GLU A 345 22.58 0.93 7.19
CA GLU A 345 23.51 2.03 6.96
C GLU A 345 24.79 1.90 7.81
N TYR A 346 24.70 1.41 9.05
CA TYR A 346 25.89 1.10 9.87
C TYR A 346 26.77 0.02 9.23
N ASN A 347 26.18 -1.08 8.77
CA ASN A 347 26.92 -2.13 8.06
C ASN A 347 27.60 -1.58 6.81
N LYS A 348 26.91 -0.72 6.06
CA LYS A 348 27.48 -0.04 4.89
C LYS A 348 28.64 0.87 5.28
N ALA A 349 28.53 1.63 6.37
CA ALA A 349 29.63 2.46 6.89
C ALA A 349 30.84 1.62 7.29
N MET A 350 30.65 0.50 7.99
CA MET A 350 31.76 -0.41 8.32
C MET A 350 32.50 -0.93 7.08
N THR A 351 31.76 -1.30 6.02
CA THR A 351 32.42 -1.69 4.75
C THR A 351 33.16 -0.55 4.06
N LEU A 352 32.80 0.71 4.34
CA LEU A 352 33.56 1.87 3.87
C LEU A 352 34.82 2.06 4.69
N ASP A 353 34.76 1.87 6.01
CA ASP A 353 35.93 1.93 6.90
C ASP A 353 36.97 0.89 6.51
N ASP A 354 36.58 -0.38 6.27
CA ASP A 354 37.49 -1.42 5.78
C ASP A 354 38.18 -1.02 4.46
N ARG A 355 37.44 -0.35 3.56
CA ARG A 355 37.99 0.14 2.29
C ARG A 355 38.92 1.32 2.47
N ILE A 356 38.65 2.20 3.44
CA ILE A 356 39.52 3.32 3.82
C ILE A 356 40.80 2.77 4.43
N ASP A 357 40.74 1.83 5.36
CA ASP A 357 41.90 1.19 5.97
C ASP A 357 42.78 0.51 4.92
N ALA A 358 42.16 -0.20 3.96
CA ALA A 358 42.90 -0.77 2.84
C ALA A 358 43.54 0.30 1.92
N LEU A 359 42.94 1.49 1.79
CA LEU A 359 43.54 2.61 1.05
C LEU A 359 44.70 3.23 1.82
N ILE A 360 44.57 3.40 3.14
CA ILE A 360 45.62 3.93 4.03
C ILE A 360 46.82 3.00 4.02
N ALA A 361 46.62 1.68 4.18
CA ALA A 361 47.68 0.69 4.13
C ALA A 361 48.47 0.76 2.81
N ARG A 362 47.77 0.81 1.67
CA ARG A 362 48.41 0.98 0.35
C ARG A 362 49.11 2.33 0.19
N SER A 363 48.67 3.38 0.87
CA SER A 363 49.35 4.67 0.86
C SER A 363 50.69 4.59 1.60
N GLY A 364 50.74 3.88 2.74
CA GLY A 364 51.99 3.62 3.46
C GLY A 364 53.01 2.85 2.62
N ASP A 365 52.57 1.81 1.90
CA ASP A 365 53.46 1.07 0.99
C ASP A 365 53.99 1.94 -0.16
N ARG A 366 53.17 2.89 -0.64
CA ARG A 366 53.56 3.83 -1.69
C ARG A 366 54.55 4.89 -1.20
N GLU A 367 54.43 5.34 0.04
CA GLU A 367 55.41 6.26 0.64
C GLU A 367 56.80 5.62 0.67
N ILE A 368 56.90 4.35 1.12
CA ILE A 368 58.14 3.58 1.09
C ILE A 368 58.66 3.37 -0.35
N SER A 369 57.76 3.11 -1.30
CA SER A 369 58.13 2.99 -2.71
C SER A 369 58.66 4.31 -3.29
N VAL A 370 58.08 5.45 -2.91
CA VAL A 370 58.54 6.78 -3.33
C VAL A 370 59.91 7.06 -2.73
N ASP A 371 60.11 6.81 -1.44
CA ASP A 371 61.41 6.97 -0.78
C ASP A 371 62.50 6.10 -1.41
N ASN A 372 62.18 4.84 -1.73
CA ASN A 372 63.10 3.96 -2.46
C ASN A 372 63.43 4.48 -3.85
N THR A 373 62.46 5.08 -4.55
CA THR A 373 62.67 5.67 -5.88
C THR A 373 63.54 6.93 -5.79
N MET A 374 63.34 7.76 -4.77
CA MET A 374 64.20 8.93 -4.50
C MET A 374 65.63 8.50 -4.17
N ARG A 375 65.80 7.51 -3.28
CA ARG A 375 67.11 6.96 -2.93
C ARG A 375 67.81 6.31 -4.14
N LEU A 376 67.08 5.57 -4.97
CA LEU A 376 67.60 5.01 -6.21
C LEU A 376 68.06 6.11 -7.16
N THR A 377 67.30 7.21 -7.29
CA THR A 377 67.66 8.36 -8.12
C THR A 377 68.97 8.98 -7.65
N GLU A 378 69.18 9.11 -6.34
CA GLU A 378 70.40 9.63 -5.76
C GLU A 378 71.60 8.69 -5.96
N GLN A 379 71.38 7.37 -5.83
CA GLN A 379 72.40 6.36 -6.16
C GLN A 379 72.79 6.37 -7.64
N VAL A 380 71.81 6.49 -8.56
CA VAL A 380 72.07 6.57 -10.00
C VAL A 380 72.85 7.84 -10.34
N ARG A 381 72.51 8.98 -9.73
CA ARG A 381 73.26 10.24 -9.91
C ARG A 381 74.72 10.10 -9.47
N SER A 382 74.96 9.46 -8.31
CA SER A 382 76.32 9.16 -7.85
C SER A 382 77.06 8.21 -8.79
N GLY A 383 76.38 7.19 -9.32
CA GLY A 383 76.94 6.27 -10.32
C GLY A 383 77.29 6.96 -11.65
N GLU A 384 76.46 7.89 -12.12
CA GLU A 384 76.75 8.70 -13.31
C GLU A 384 78.05 9.51 -13.13
N GLU A 385 78.24 10.08 -11.94
CA GLU A 385 79.44 10.85 -11.61
C GLU A 385 80.70 9.97 -11.58
N GLN A 386 80.61 8.77 -11.02
CA GLN A 386 81.68 7.78 -11.07
C GLN A 386 82.01 7.35 -12.51
N LEU A 387 81.00 7.16 -13.35
CA LEU A 387 81.19 6.83 -14.77
C LEU A 387 81.85 7.99 -15.54
N ARG A 388 81.51 9.25 -15.22
CA ARG A 388 82.21 10.43 -15.78
C ARG A 388 83.68 10.44 -15.37
N ILE A 389 83.98 10.25 -14.09
CA ILE A 389 85.36 10.18 -13.59
C ILE A 389 86.12 9.06 -14.29
N TYR A 390 85.52 7.88 -14.41
CA TYR A 390 86.15 6.73 -15.07
C TYR A 390 86.40 6.98 -16.56
N ARG A 391 85.43 7.59 -17.27
CA ARG A 391 85.58 8.01 -18.66
C ARG A 391 86.72 9.01 -18.83
N ASP A 392 86.82 10.01 -17.95
CA ASP A 392 87.85 11.04 -18.03
C ASP A 392 89.24 10.43 -17.75
N VAL A 393 89.35 9.49 -16.80
CA VAL A 393 90.57 8.69 -16.58
C VAL A 393 90.92 7.84 -17.80
N LEU A 394 89.95 7.16 -18.42
CA LEU A 394 90.18 6.38 -19.65
C LEU A 394 90.63 7.25 -20.82
N GLN A 395 90.00 8.41 -21.04
CA GLN A 395 90.42 9.37 -22.06
C GLN A 395 91.84 9.89 -21.78
N GLY A 396 92.17 10.20 -20.53
CA GLY A 396 93.51 10.56 -20.11
C GLY A 396 94.53 9.44 -20.36
N ASN A 397 94.18 8.19 -20.07
CA ASN A 397 95.03 7.04 -20.33
C ASN A 397 95.21 6.78 -21.83
N ILE A 398 94.15 6.89 -22.64
CA ILE A 398 94.22 6.78 -24.11
C ILE A 398 95.11 7.89 -24.69
N ALA A 399 94.96 9.13 -24.23
CA ALA A 399 95.81 10.24 -24.66
C ALA A 399 97.29 10.04 -24.29
N ARG A 400 97.58 9.35 -23.18
CA ARG A 400 98.95 8.99 -22.78
C ARG A 400 99.53 7.81 -23.57
N ILE A 401 98.67 6.88 -24.00
CA ILE A 401 99.07 5.68 -24.76
C ILE A 401 99.10 5.96 -26.28
N SER A 402 98.45 7.02 -26.75
CA SER A 402 98.39 7.42 -28.16
C SER A 402 99.32 8.61 -28.46
N PRO A 403 100.64 8.42 -28.65
CA PRO A 403 101.46 9.42 -29.32
C PRO A 403 101.03 9.49 -30.79
N ALA A 404 100.95 10.70 -31.32
CA ALA A 404 100.67 10.99 -32.71
C ALA A 404 101.57 10.14 -33.64
N VAL A 405 101.02 9.08 -34.21
CA VAL A 405 101.62 8.34 -35.33
C VAL A 405 100.50 8.12 -36.34
N PRO A 406 100.54 8.75 -37.54
CA PRO A 406 99.63 8.39 -38.61
C PRO A 406 100.06 7.02 -39.12
N ARG A 407 99.36 5.97 -38.68
CA ARG A 407 99.55 4.62 -39.19
C ARG A 407 98.59 4.45 -40.35
N GLU A 408 99.12 4.55 -41.57
CA GLU A 408 98.40 4.12 -42.78
C GLU A 408 97.94 2.67 -42.58
N LEU A 409 96.63 2.45 -42.67
CA LEU A 409 96.04 1.12 -42.71
C LEU A 409 96.35 0.50 -44.09
N PRO A 410 96.90 -0.72 -44.17
CA PRO A 410 97.15 -1.37 -45.45
C PRO A 410 95.83 -1.71 -46.17
N ALA A 411 95.81 -1.52 -47.48
CA ALA A 411 94.62 -1.57 -48.34
C ALA A 411 94.00 -2.98 -48.54
N ARG A 412 94.58 -4.04 -47.98
CA ARG A 412 94.03 -5.40 -48.03
C ARG A 412 94.49 -6.20 -46.81
N TYR A 413 93.53 -6.86 -46.17
CA TYR A 413 93.75 -7.88 -45.16
C TYR A 413 93.31 -9.23 -45.75
N GLU A 414 94.26 -10.14 -45.90
CA GLU A 414 94.11 -11.57 -46.19
C GLU A 414 95.20 -12.32 -45.36
N PRO A 415 95.04 -13.60 -45.01
CA PRO A 415 94.25 -14.08 -43.87
C PRO A 415 95.08 -15.02 -42.95
N SER A 416 94.47 -15.47 -41.86
CA SER A 416 94.64 -16.84 -41.34
C SER A 416 93.39 -17.32 -40.61
#